data_AF-A0A0N4T1K7-F1
#
_entry.id   AF-A0A0N4T1K7-F1
#
_cell.length_a   1.000
_cell.length_b   1.000
_cell.length_c   1.000
_cell.angle_alpha   90.00
_cell.angle_beta   90.00
_cell.angle_gamma   90.00
#
_symmetry.space_group_name_H-M   'P 1'
#
loop_
_entity.id
_entity.type
_entity.pdbx_description
1 polymer ?
#
loop_
_entity_poly.entity_id
_entity_poly.type
_entity_poly.pdbx_seq_one_letter_code
_entity_poly.pdbx_strand_id
1 'polypeptide(L)'
;MMKEHVSFFAPSDDSYLRFQYLDIHTPTTISWGVNNRTAAIRISCLGSKCRLEHRVPGADCNLEKVLIAIIEGITFGIENKIAPPNRVYGIASDPQYKMENLA
;
A
#
# COMPACT_ATOMS: atom_id res chain seq x y z
N MET A 1 2.32 11.04 -1.56
CA MET A 1 2.62 10.44 -0.24
C MET A 1 3.19 9.02 -0.33
N MET A 2 2.41 7.96 -0.61
CA MET A 2 2.92 6.57 -0.50
C MET A 2 4.23 6.31 -1.25
N LYS A 3 4.32 6.78 -2.50
CA LYS A 3 5.52 6.66 -3.35
C LYS A 3 6.74 7.39 -2.77
N GLU A 4 6.52 8.58 -2.22
CA GLU A 4 7.58 9.39 -1.57
C GLU A 4 8.11 8.71 -0.31
N HIS A 5 7.28 7.90 0.36
CA HIS A 5 7.62 7.17 1.58
C HIS A 5 8.10 5.73 1.35
N VAL A 6 8.33 5.31 0.10
CA VAL A 6 8.78 3.93 -0.19
C VAL A 6 10.07 3.59 0.56
N SER A 7 10.99 4.54 0.72
CA SER A 7 12.23 4.35 1.50
C SER A 7 11.98 4.05 2.99
N PHE A 8 10.80 4.35 3.52
CA PHE A 8 10.42 4.00 4.90
C PHE A 8 9.77 2.61 4.96
N PHE A 9 9.17 2.16 3.86
CA PHE A 9 8.51 0.85 3.73
C PHE A 9 9.42 -0.25 3.15
N ALA A 10 10.50 0.14 2.48
CA ALA A 10 11.49 -0.72 1.85
C ALA A 10 12.86 0.00 1.94
N PRO A 11 13.51 -0.01 3.12
CA PRO A 11 14.66 0.83 3.41
C PRO A 11 16.00 0.31 2.87
N SER A 12 16.09 -0.94 2.44
CA SER A 12 17.33 -1.58 2.01
C SER A 12 17.17 -2.28 0.66
N ASP A 13 18.28 -2.56 -0.03
CA ASP A 13 18.26 -3.31 -1.29
C ASP A 13 17.60 -4.69 -1.13
N ASP A 14 17.78 -5.33 0.03
CA ASP A 14 17.15 -6.61 0.37
C ASP A 14 15.62 -6.48 0.46
N SER A 15 15.09 -5.33 0.89
CA SER A 15 13.64 -5.07 0.87
C SER A 15 13.07 -5.18 -0.55
N TYR A 16 13.84 -4.74 -1.57
CA TYR A 16 13.40 -4.72 -2.95
C TYR A 16 13.39 -6.09 -3.62
N LEU A 17 14.10 -7.07 -3.09
CA LEU A 17 14.05 -8.45 -3.58
C LEU A 17 12.62 -9.00 -3.59
N ARG A 18 11.78 -8.54 -2.68
CA ARG A 18 10.35 -8.91 -2.60
C ARG A 18 9.53 -8.38 -3.78
N PHE A 19 9.96 -7.29 -4.41
CA PHE A 19 9.28 -6.71 -5.58
C PHE A 19 9.79 -7.27 -6.91
N GLN A 20 10.94 -7.96 -6.93
CA GLN A 20 11.53 -8.51 -8.15
C GLN A 20 10.70 -9.65 -8.76
N TYR A 21 10.07 -10.45 -7.90
CA TYR A 21 9.19 -11.53 -8.33
C TYR A 21 7.74 -11.04 -8.27
N LEU A 22 7.12 -10.88 -9.43
CA LEU A 22 5.70 -10.60 -9.54
C LEU A 22 4.92 -11.82 -9.01
N ASP A 23 4.48 -11.73 -7.77
CA ASP A 23 3.54 -12.67 -7.16
C ASP A 23 2.26 -11.97 -6.71
N ILE A 24 1.29 -12.74 -6.23
CA ILE A 24 0.01 -12.22 -5.73
C ILE A 24 0.08 -11.82 -4.25
N HIS A 25 1.25 -11.96 -3.62
CA HIS A 25 1.43 -11.77 -2.18
C HIS A 25 2.08 -10.42 -1.86
N THR A 26 2.91 -9.91 -2.76
CA THR A 26 3.62 -8.65 -2.61
C THR A 26 2.92 -7.52 -3.38
N PRO A 27 2.49 -6.45 -2.71
CA PRO A 27 1.90 -5.31 -3.42
C PRO A 27 2.97 -4.51 -4.17
N THR A 28 2.79 -4.31 -5.47
CA THR A 28 3.70 -3.54 -6.34
C THR A 28 3.13 -2.23 -6.85
N THR A 29 1.83 -1.98 -6.62
CA THR A 29 1.11 -0.80 -7.11
C THR A 29 0.50 0.02 -5.97
N ILE A 30 0.36 1.32 -6.17
CA ILE A 30 -0.40 2.22 -5.30
C ILE A 30 -1.89 1.93 -5.47
N SER A 31 -2.42 1.02 -4.65
CA SER A 31 -3.79 0.50 -4.81
C SER A 31 -4.44 0.17 -3.48
N TRP A 32 -5.78 0.09 -3.50
CA TRP A 32 -6.54 -0.38 -2.35
C TRP A 32 -7.71 -1.30 -2.75
N GLY A 33 -8.12 -2.17 -1.83
CA GLY A 33 -9.24 -3.08 -2.04
C GLY A 33 -9.79 -3.68 -0.76
N VAL A 34 -11.06 -4.13 -0.79
CA VAL A 34 -11.66 -4.88 0.32
C VAL A 34 -11.34 -6.35 0.18
N ASN A 35 -10.78 -6.93 1.23
CA ASN A 35 -10.30 -8.30 1.27
C ASN A 35 -9.32 -8.64 0.12
N ASN A 36 -8.71 -7.62 -0.50
CA ASN A 36 -7.81 -7.79 -1.62
C ASN A 36 -6.36 -7.92 -1.11
N ARG A 37 -5.79 -9.12 -1.23
CA ARG A 37 -4.41 -9.42 -0.82
C ARG A 37 -3.35 -9.10 -1.88
N THR A 38 -3.73 -8.50 -3.00
CA THR A 38 -2.78 -7.99 -4.01
C THR A 38 -2.58 -6.48 -3.89
N ALA A 39 -3.50 -5.78 -3.21
CA ALA A 39 -3.45 -4.34 -3.03
C ALA A 39 -2.44 -3.91 -1.95
N ALA A 40 -1.88 -2.71 -2.10
CA ALA A 40 -1.00 -2.09 -1.10
C ALA A 40 -1.75 -1.76 0.21
N ILE A 41 -2.98 -1.27 0.09
CA ILE A 41 -3.89 -1.05 1.22
C ILE A 41 -5.05 -2.04 1.17
N ARG A 42 -5.13 -2.93 2.17
CA ARG A 42 -6.25 -3.86 2.30
C ARG A 42 -7.21 -3.38 3.38
N ILE A 43 -8.49 -3.29 3.02
CA ILE A 43 -9.57 -3.18 4.01
C ILE A 43 -10.00 -4.59 4.39
N SER A 44 -9.81 -4.98 5.65
CA SER A 44 -9.98 -6.38 6.09
C SER A 44 -11.41 -6.91 5.86
N CYS A 45 -12.42 -6.12 6.21
CA CYS A 45 -13.83 -6.43 6.02
C CYS A 45 -14.64 -5.12 6.11
N LEU A 46 -15.90 -5.17 5.69
CA LEU A 46 -16.84 -4.07 5.88
C LEU A 46 -17.57 -4.20 7.23
N GLY A 47 -18.03 -3.08 7.78
CA GLY A 47 -18.77 -3.03 9.04
C GLY A 47 -17.88 -2.72 10.26
N SER A 48 -18.32 -3.16 11.44
CA SER A 48 -17.75 -2.75 12.74
C SER A 48 -16.31 -3.21 12.99
N LYS A 49 -15.82 -4.22 12.27
CA LYS A 49 -14.44 -4.74 12.37
C LYS A 49 -13.52 -4.22 11.25
N CYS A 50 -13.95 -3.19 10.53
CA CYS A 50 -13.19 -2.57 9.46
C CYS A 50 -11.88 -1.97 9.99
N ARG A 51 -10.78 -2.29 9.31
CA ARG A 51 -9.46 -1.72 9.57
C ARG A 51 -8.68 -1.63 8.28
N LEU A 52 -7.80 -0.63 8.24
CA LEU A 52 -6.80 -0.47 7.21
C LEU A 52 -5.61 -1.36 7.53
N GLU A 53 -5.19 -2.16 6.56
CA GLU A 53 -3.98 -2.96 6.60
C GLU A 53 -3.02 -2.45 5.52
N HIS A 54 -1.90 -1.89 5.96
CA HIS A 54 -0.86 -1.37 5.07
C HIS A 54 0.16 -2.46 4.79
N ARG A 55 0.24 -2.94 3.54
CA ARG A 55 0.92 -4.20 3.19
C ARG A 55 2.31 -4.03 2.57
N VAL A 56 2.71 -2.79 2.30
CA VAL A 56 4.02 -2.48 1.69
C VAL A 56 5.20 -2.74 2.64
N PRO A 57 5.18 -2.29 3.92
CA PRO A 57 6.31 -2.41 4.83
C PRO A 57 6.84 -3.84 4.97
N GLY A 58 8.17 -3.99 4.87
CA GLY A 58 8.91 -5.19 5.22
C GLY A 58 9.17 -5.32 6.73
N ALA A 59 9.70 -6.47 7.15
CA ALA A 59 10.06 -6.72 8.55
C ALA A 59 11.33 -5.96 9.00
N ASP A 60 12.13 -5.50 8.05
CA ASP A 60 13.35 -4.73 8.20
C ASP A 60 13.11 -3.22 8.37
N CYS A 61 11.86 -2.77 8.29
CA CYS A 61 11.49 -1.38 8.43
C CYS A 61 11.60 -0.87 9.87
N ASN A 62 11.96 0.41 10.03
CA ASN A 62 11.83 1.09 11.30
C ASN A 62 10.35 1.44 11.56
N LEU A 63 9.77 0.89 12.64
CA LEU A 63 8.35 1.03 12.96
C LEU A 63 7.91 2.49 13.09
N GLU A 64 8.72 3.34 13.71
CA GLU A 64 8.38 4.76 13.91
C GLU A 64 8.23 5.48 12.57
N LYS A 65 9.19 5.31 11.65
CA LYS A 65 9.14 5.91 10.32
C LYS A 65 7.93 5.44 9.51
N VAL A 66 7.62 4.15 9.58
CA VAL A 66 6.43 3.57 8.92
C VAL A 66 5.15 4.21 9.46
N LEU A 67 5.00 4.32 10.78
CA LEU A 67 3.83 4.92 11.40
C LEU A 67 3.68 6.40 11.04
N ILE A 68 4.78 7.17 11.05
CA ILE A 68 4.79 8.56 10.62
C ILE A 68 4.29 8.68 9.19
N ALA A 69 4.85 7.91 8.24
CA ALA A 69 4.44 7.96 6.84
C ALA A 69 2.96 7.59 6.62
N ILE A 70 2.43 6.63 7.38
CA ILE A 70 1.02 6.25 7.32
C ILE A 70 0.13 7.36 7.85
N ILE A 71 0.45 7.92 9.02
CA ILE A 71 -0.34 8.99 9.65
C ILE A 71 -0.32 10.23 8.77
N GLU A 72 0.85 10.62 8.27
CA GLU A 72 1.00 11.77 7.37
C GLU A 72 0.16 11.60 6.11
N GLY A 73 0.21 10.43 5.46
CA GLY A 73 -0.61 10.14 4.29
C GLY A 73 -2.12 10.20 4.55
N ILE A 74 -2.56 9.68 5.70
CA ILE A 74 -3.97 9.72 6.11
C ILE A 74 -4.41 11.16 6.38
N THR A 75 -3.66 11.89 7.22
CA THR A 75 -3.96 13.27 7.60
C THR A 75 -3.97 14.17 6.37
N PHE A 76 -2.95 14.09 5.52
CA PHE A 76 -2.89 14.86 4.27
C PHE A 76 -4.09 14.59 3.36
N GLY A 77 -4.49 13.33 3.20
CA GLY A 77 -5.66 12.95 2.41
C GLY A 77 -6.98 13.50 2.97
N ILE A 78 -7.16 13.46 4.29
CA ILE A 78 -8.35 14.00 4.97
C ILE A 78 -8.41 15.52 4.85
N GLU A 79 -7.32 16.22 5.19
CA GLU A 79 -7.25 17.69 5.19
C GLU A 79 -7.48 18.28 3.80
N ASN A 80 -6.92 17.64 2.76
CA ASN A 80 -7.03 18.08 1.38
C ASN A 80 -8.22 17.45 0.63
N LYS A 81 -9.07 16.67 1.32
CA LYS A 81 -10.26 16.00 0.74
C LYS A 81 -9.93 15.18 -0.51
N ILE A 82 -8.82 14.46 -0.48
CA ILE A 82 -8.34 13.67 -1.61
C ILE A 82 -9.15 12.37 -1.69
N ALA A 83 -9.83 12.17 -2.82
CA ALA A 83 -10.49 10.90 -3.09
C ALA A 83 -9.44 9.81 -3.36
N PRO A 84 -9.59 8.60 -2.79
CA PRO A 84 -8.73 7.48 -3.14
C PRO A 84 -8.97 7.08 -4.61
N PRO A 85 -8.03 6.37 -5.26
CA PRO A 85 -8.25 5.82 -6.59
C PRO A 85 -9.41 4.82 -6.58
N ASN A 86 -9.84 4.38 -7.76
CA ASN A 86 -10.88 3.36 -7.86
C ASN A 86 -10.47 2.07 -7.14
N ARG A 87 -11.42 1.48 -6.40
CA ARG A 87 -11.21 0.22 -5.70
C ARG A 87 -10.83 -0.89 -6.69
N VAL A 88 -9.84 -1.70 -6.33
CA VAL A 88 -9.46 -2.91 -7.07
C VAL A 88 -10.22 -4.13 -6.54
N TYR A 89 -10.82 -4.91 -7.45
CA TYR A 89 -11.50 -6.16 -7.15
C TYR A 89 -10.68 -7.42 -7.48
N GLY A 90 -9.83 -7.35 -8.52
CA GLY A 90 -8.95 -8.45 -8.95
C GLY A 90 -7.49 -8.26 -8.51
N ILE A 91 -6.57 -8.67 -9.38
CA ILE A 91 -5.13 -8.50 -9.17
C ILE A 91 -4.77 -7.03 -9.40
N ALA A 92 -4.20 -6.37 -8.39
CA ALA A 92 -3.94 -4.93 -8.42
C ALA A 92 -2.92 -4.48 -9.47
N SER A 93 -1.96 -5.34 -9.80
CA SER A 93 -0.96 -5.11 -10.85
C SER A 93 -1.46 -5.40 -12.26
N ASP A 94 -2.71 -5.86 -12.42
CA ASP A 94 -3.28 -6.07 -13.74
C ASP A 94 -3.37 -4.74 -14.51
N PRO A 95 -2.82 -4.68 -15.74
CA PRO A 95 -2.81 -3.47 -16.56
C PRO A 95 -4.18 -2.82 -16.77
N GLN A 96 -5.28 -3.58 -16.66
CA GLN A 96 -6.64 -3.05 -16.80
C GLN A 96 -6.93 -1.92 -15.80
N TYR A 97 -6.33 -1.96 -14.60
CA TYR A 97 -6.57 -0.98 -13.54
C TYR A 97 -5.72 0.28 -13.70
N LYS A 98 -4.68 0.27 -14.55
CA LYS A 98 -3.78 1.40 -14.81
C LYS A 98 -3.24 2.05 -13.52
N MET A 99 -2.94 1.22 -12.53
CA MET A 99 -2.42 1.68 -11.24
C MET A 99 -0.98 2.14 -11.38
N GLU A 100 -0.60 3.13 -10.59
CA GLU A 100 0.79 3.58 -10.51
C GLU A 100 1.64 2.53 -9.77
N ASN A 101 2.87 2.30 -10.23
CA ASN A 101 3.83 1.45 -9.53
C ASN A 101 4.40 2.14 -8.29
N LEU A 102 4.64 1.34 -7.25
CA LEU A 102 5.27 1.77 -6.00
C LEU A 102 6.75 2.17 -6.22
N ALA A 103 7.50 1.32 -6.92
CA ALA A 103 8.90 1.49 -7.26
C ALA A 103 9.09 1.34 -8.78
#